data_AF-A0AAF1B899-F1
#
_entry.id   AF-A0AAF1B899-F1
#
_cell.length_a   1.000
_cell.length_b   1.000
_cell.length_c   1.000
_cell.angle_alpha   90.00
_cell.angle_beta   90.00
_cell.angle_gamma   90.00
#
_symmetry.space_group_name_H-M   'P 1'
#
loop_
_entity.id
_entity.type
_entity.pdbx_description
1 polymer ?
#
loop_
_entity_poly.entity_id
_entity_poly.type
_entity_poly.pdbx_seq_one_letter_code
_entity_poly.pdbx_strand_id
1 'polypeptide(L)'
;MKREARSVANNEIGDFEFLVSIIIWYDILYAVNLVSKQLQSKDVLIDLAIKKLKGLVSLFESYRETGFTNAINVANDIACEISIDTTFPQRHEIRRKKHFDENSSHLPIVSQYPEESFRINYFLYIYESVFCFLFTSNKLRSLDDKMLKSSCINLETTL
;
A
#
# COMPACT_ATOMS: atom_id res chain seq x y z
N MET A 1 30.98 -10.02 2.50
CA MET A 1 30.91 -8.71 1.83
C MET A 1 30.69 -8.74 0.32
N LYS A 2 31.64 -9.12 -0.56
CA LYS A 2 31.46 -8.99 -2.04
C LYS A 2 30.35 -9.86 -2.66
N ARG A 3 29.92 -10.93 -2.00
CA ARG A 3 28.81 -11.80 -2.44
C ARG A 3 27.46 -11.29 -1.91
N GLU A 4 27.43 -10.79 -0.67
CA GLU A 4 26.23 -10.18 -0.07
C GLU A 4 25.83 -8.90 -0.79
N ALA A 5 26.78 -7.99 -1.07
CA ALA A 5 26.48 -6.75 -1.81
C ALA A 5 25.97 -7.02 -3.24
N ARG A 6 26.43 -8.11 -3.87
CA ARG A 6 25.93 -8.54 -5.19
C ARG A 6 24.54 -9.18 -5.10
N SER A 7 24.24 -9.90 -4.03
CA SER A 7 22.91 -10.46 -3.79
C SER A 7 21.88 -9.37 -3.52
N VAL A 8 22.23 -8.33 -2.75
CA VAL A 8 21.34 -7.18 -2.46
C VAL A 8 21.08 -6.35 -3.71
N ALA A 9 22.12 -6.03 -4.48
CA ALA A 9 21.97 -5.25 -5.70
C ALA A 9 21.09 -5.96 -6.75
N ASN A 10 21.23 -7.28 -6.88
CA ASN A 10 20.58 -8.05 -7.93
C ASN A 10 19.20 -8.63 -7.57
N ASN A 11 18.88 -8.76 -6.27
CA ASN A 11 17.65 -9.42 -5.81
C ASN A 11 16.78 -8.53 -4.89
N GLU A 12 17.19 -7.29 -4.58
CA GLU A 12 16.43 -6.39 -3.69
C GLU A 12 16.23 -5.00 -4.29
N ILE A 13 17.26 -4.42 -4.93
CA ILE A 13 17.23 -3.04 -5.45
C ILE A 13 16.97 -2.98 -6.97
N GLY A 14 17.26 -4.06 -7.69
CA GLY A 14 17.05 -4.17 -9.14
C GLY A 14 15.76 -4.88 -9.55
N ASP A 15 14.91 -5.24 -8.59
CA ASP A 15 13.75 -6.07 -8.83
C ASP A 15 12.53 -5.23 -9.24
N PHE A 16 11.66 -5.81 -10.07
CA PHE A 16 10.44 -5.15 -10.53
C PHE A 16 9.51 -4.77 -9.37
N GLU A 17 9.41 -5.60 -8.33
CA GLU A 17 8.67 -5.29 -7.09
C GLU A 17 9.16 -3.99 -6.44
N PHE A 18 10.47 -3.78 -6.41
CA PHE A 18 11.08 -2.58 -5.83
C PHE A 18 10.82 -1.35 -6.69
N LEU A 19 10.90 -1.48 -8.02
CA LEU A 19 10.57 -0.39 -8.94
C LEU A 19 9.10 0.06 -8.79
N VAL A 20 8.16 -0.89 -8.80
CA VAL A 20 6.73 -0.61 -8.61
C VAL A 20 6.50 0.02 -7.23
N SER A 21 7.19 -0.48 -6.19
CA SER A 21 7.13 0.08 -4.84
C SER A 21 7.56 1.55 -4.80
N ILE A 22 8.67 1.90 -5.47
CA ILE A 22 9.16 3.28 -5.54
C ILE A 22 8.15 4.19 -6.23
N ILE A 23 7.56 3.74 -7.33
CA ILE A 23 6.58 4.54 -8.08
C ILE A 23 5.35 4.83 -7.21
N ILE A 24 4.82 3.80 -6.52
CA ILE A 24 3.71 3.97 -5.58
C ILE A 24 4.05 4.99 -4.49
N TRP A 25 5.23 4.87 -3.88
CA TRP A 25 5.68 5.82 -2.85
C TRP A 25 5.87 7.22 -3.39
N TYR A 26 6.42 7.37 -4.59
CA TYR A 26 6.61 8.66 -5.23
C TYR A 26 5.28 9.38 -5.46
N ASP A 27 4.27 8.69 -6.02
CA ASP A 27 2.95 9.27 -6.27
C ASP A 27 2.31 9.80 -4.98
N ILE A 28 2.34 8.97 -3.93
CA ILE A 28 1.81 9.31 -2.61
C ILE A 28 2.54 10.52 -2.03
N LEU A 29 3.86 10.46 -1.95
CA LEU A 29 4.67 11.49 -1.33
C LEU A 29 4.61 12.80 -2.11
N TYR A 30 4.56 12.74 -3.43
CA TYR A 30 4.42 13.91 -4.28
C TYR A 30 3.10 14.64 -4.02
N ALA A 31 1.98 13.91 -3.98
CA ALA A 31 0.67 14.49 -3.70
C ALA A 31 0.60 15.12 -2.30
N VAL A 32 1.11 14.42 -1.27
CA VAL A 32 1.18 14.95 0.10
C VAL A 32 2.08 16.18 0.18
N ASN A 33 3.27 16.12 -0.41
CA ASN A 33 4.24 17.21 -0.39
C ASN A 33 3.67 18.47 -1.08
N LEU A 34 2.96 18.30 -2.19
CA LEU A 34 2.32 19.42 -2.89
C LEU A 34 1.34 20.16 -1.99
N VAL A 35 0.45 19.44 -1.31
CA VAL A 35 -0.53 20.04 -0.39
C VAL A 35 0.17 20.59 0.85
N SER A 36 1.16 19.89 1.40
CA SER A 36 1.95 20.32 2.55
C SER A 36 2.63 21.68 2.29
N LYS A 37 3.26 21.86 1.13
CA LYS A 37 3.84 23.14 0.72
C LYS A 37 2.80 24.25 0.61
N GLN A 38 1.60 23.95 0.10
CA GLN A 38 0.52 24.93 0.02
C GLN A 38 0.05 25.35 1.42
N LEU A 39 -0.11 24.40 2.33
CA LEU A 39 -0.54 24.65 3.71
C LEU A 39 0.51 25.38 4.56
N GLN A 40 1.79 25.24 4.24
CA GLN A 40 2.88 25.94 4.92
C GLN A 40 3.14 27.36 4.40
N SER A 41 2.38 27.83 3.40
CA SER A 41 2.51 29.22 2.95
C SER A 41 2.02 30.19 4.03
N LYS A 42 2.60 31.41 4.06
CA LYS A 42 2.39 32.36 5.17
C LYS A 42 0.93 32.79 5.35
N ASP A 43 0.16 32.79 4.27
CA ASP A 43 -1.18 33.39 4.22
C ASP A 43 -2.27 32.38 3.77
N VAL A 44 -2.34 31.20 4.42
CA VAL A 44 -3.37 30.21 4.11
C VAL A 44 -4.65 30.46 4.91
N LEU A 45 -5.75 30.73 4.19
CA LEU A 45 -7.09 30.74 4.79
C LEU A 45 -7.52 29.32 5.16
N ILE A 46 -8.14 29.17 6.34
CA ILE A 46 -8.61 27.87 6.85
C ILE A 46 -9.57 27.18 5.86
N ASP A 47 -10.49 27.93 5.25
CA ASP A 47 -11.42 27.38 4.25
C ASP A 47 -10.69 26.82 3.03
N LEU A 48 -9.64 27.51 2.59
CA LEU A 48 -8.79 27.05 1.50
C LEU A 48 -8.02 25.80 1.92
N ALA A 49 -7.45 25.76 3.13
CA ALA A 49 -6.77 24.59 3.67
C ALA A 49 -7.69 23.36 3.70
N ILE A 50 -8.92 23.52 4.20
CA ILE A 50 -9.93 22.46 4.24
C ILE A 50 -10.25 21.98 2.82
N LYS A 51 -10.41 22.89 1.86
CA LYS A 51 -10.66 22.53 0.46
C LYS A 51 -9.50 21.72 -0.13
N LYS A 52 -8.25 22.10 0.16
CA LYS A 52 -7.06 21.37 -0.30
C LYS A 52 -6.96 19.97 0.30
N LEU A 53 -7.20 19.85 1.61
CA LEU A 53 -7.22 18.55 2.29
C LEU A 53 -8.33 17.63 1.75
N LYS A 54 -9.54 18.15 1.52
CA LYS A 54 -10.62 17.37 0.88
C LYS A 54 -10.22 16.88 -0.51
N GLY A 55 -9.62 17.76 -1.32
CA GLY A 55 -9.11 17.37 -2.64
C GLY A 55 -8.04 16.27 -2.56
N LEU A 56 -7.16 16.33 -1.58
CA LEU A 56 -6.15 15.28 -1.35
C LEU A 56 -6.78 13.94 -0.97
N VAL A 57 -7.79 13.96 -0.10
CA VAL A 57 -8.53 12.74 0.29
C VAL A 57 -9.19 12.11 -0.95
N SER A 58 -9.91 12.89 -1.75
CA SER A 58 -10.55 12.39 -2.99
C SER A 58 -9.54 11.86 -4.01
N LEU A 59 -8.35 12.48 -4.09
CA LEU A 59 -7.27 11.96 -4.93
C LEU A 59 -6.85 10.56 -4.47
N PHE A 60 -6.65 10.35 -3.17
CA PHE A 60 -6.29 9.03 -2.65
C PHE A 60 -7.40 7.98 -2.81
N GLU A 61 -8.67 8.35 -2.66
CA GLU A 61 -9.81 7.46 -2.94
C GLU A 61 -9.75 6.93 -4.38
N SER A 62 -9.50 7.80 -5.36
CA SER A 62 -9.34 7.39 -6.77
C SER A 62 -8.06 6.60 -7.01
N TYR A 63 -6.99 6.91 -6.27
CA TYR A 63 -5.71 6.22 -6.35
C TYR A 63 -5.78 4.79 -5.83
N ARG A 64 -6.63 4.50 -4.84
CA ARG A 64 -6.87 3.14 -4.35
C ARG A 64 -7.31 2.19 -5.48
N GLU A 65 -8.18 2.70 -6.36
CA GLU A 65 -8.79 1.90 -7.43
C GLU A 65 -7.92 1.79 -8.68
N THR A 66 -7.24 2.89 -9.05
CA THR A 66 -6.49 2.99 -10.32
C THR A 66 -4.98 3.09 -10.17
N GLY A 67 -4.49 3.45 -8.98
CA GLY A 67 -3.09 3.74 -8.71
C GLY A 67 -2.18 2.54 -8.91
N PHE A 68 -2.62 1.34 -8.54
CA PHE A 68 -1.84 0.12 -8.77
C PHE A 68 -1.60 -0.13 -10.27
N THR A 69 -2.66 -0.15 -11.08
CA THR A 69 -2.55 -0.36 -12.53
C THR A 69 -1.70 0.73 -13.19
N ASN A 70 -1.86 1.98 -12.78
CA ASN A 70 -1.06 3.09 -13.29
C ASN A 70 0.43 2.91 -12.92
N ALA A 71 0.72 2.55 -11.67
CA ALA A 71 2.09 2.31 -11.21
C ALA A 71 2.75 1.15 -11.96
N ILE A 72 2.02 0.07 -12.26
CA ILE A 72 2.51 -1.05 -13.08
C ILE A 72 2.84 -0.59 -14.50
N ASN A 73 1.97 0.20 -15.13
CA ASN A 73 2.22 0.70 -16.48
C ASN A 73 3.48 1.58 -16.53
N VAL A 74 3.61 2.52 -15.58
CA VAL A 74 4.80 3.37 -15.46
C VAL A 74 6.05 2.53 -15.15
N ALA A 75 5.92 1.50 -14.31
CA ALA A 75 7.03 0.61 -13.99
C ALA A 75 7.48 -0.18 -15.22
N ASN A 76 6.55 -0.64 -16.06
CA ASN A 76 6.88 -1.34 -17.31
C ASN A 76 7.64 -0.42 -18.28
N ASP A 77 7.17 0.82 -18.45
CA ASP A 77 7.84 1.81 -19.31
C ASP A 77 9.26 2.08 -18.83
N ILE A 78 9.44 2.30 -17.52
CA ILE A 78 10.76 2.54 -16.92
C ILE A 78 11.63 1.29 -17.01
N ALA A 79 11.10 0.10 -16.70
CA ALA A 79 11.84 -1.17 -16.74
C ALA A 79 12.38 -1.46 -18.14
N CYS A 80 11.61 -1.12 -19.19
CA CYS A 80 12.07 -1.20 -20.57
C CYS A 80 13.27 -0.27 -20.83
N GLU A 81 13.27 0.94 -20.28
CA GLU A 81 14.36 1.91 -20.42
C GLU A 81 15.63 1.46 -19.67
N ILE A 82 15.47 0.95 -18.45
CA ILE A 82 16.60 0.55 -17.59
C ILE A 82 17.00 -0.93 -17.74
N SER A 83 16.37 -1.65 -18.68
CA SER A 83 16.63 -3.07 -18.97
C SER A 83 16.46 -4.01 -17.76
N ILE A 84 15.43 -3.77 -16.94
CA ILE A 84 15.00 -4.66 -15.86
C ILE A 84 13.92 -5.61 -16.37
N ASP A 85 13.94 -6.86 -15.91
CA ASP A 85 12.87 -7.84 -16.19
C ASP A 85 11.57 -7.44 -15.47
N THR A 86 10.45 -7.39 -16.19
CA THR A 86 9.14 -6.97 -15.67
C THR A 86 8.39 -8.09 -14.95
N THR A 87 9.06 -9.20 -14.65
CA THR A 87 8.43 -10.38 -14.07
C THR A 87 8.42 -10.29 -12.55
N PHE A 88 7.24 -10.46 -11.94
CA PHE A 88 7.13 -10.58 -10.49
C PHE A 88 7.81 -11.87 -10.01
N PRO A 89 8.78 -11.79 -9.07
CA PRO A 89 9.50 -12.96 -8.60
C PRO A 89 8.55 -13.87 -7.84
N GLN A 90 8.46 -15.13 -8.26
CA GLN A 90 7.70 -16.13 -7.52
C GLN A 90 8.50 -16.53 -6.28
N ARG A 91 8.15 -15.97 -5.12
CA ARG A 91 8.79 -16.35 -3.85
C ARG A 91 8.50 -17.83 -3.57
N HIS A 92 9.56 -18.62 -3.40
CA HIS A 92 9.42 -20.03 -3.03
C HIS A 92 8.72 -20.16 -1.67
N GLU A 93 7.57 -20.84 -1.64
CA GLU A 93 6.94 -21.22 -0.39
C GLU A 93 7.88 -22.15 0.39
N ILE A 94 8.29 -21.74 1.59
CA ILE A 94 9.04 -22.62 2.51
C ILE A 94 8.08 -23.73 2.95
N ARG A 95 8.13 -24.87 2.27
CA ARG A 95 7.39 -26.06 2.66
C ARG A 95 7.98 -26.61 3.96
N ARG A 96 7.21 -26.54 5.05
CA ARG A 96 7.52 -27.29 6.28
C ARG A 96 7.38 -28.79 6.00
N LYS A 97 8.16 -29.62 6.69
CA LYS A 97 7.99 -31.09 6.62
C LYS A 97 6.59 -31.44 7.13
N LYS A 98 5.81 -32.12 6.29
CA LYS A 98 4.46 -32.61 6.61
C LYS A 98 4.51 -33.97 7.31
N HIS A 99 3.53 -34.24 8.18
CA HIS A 99 3.23 -35.60 8.61
C HIS A 99 2.31 -36.30 7.60
N PHE A 100 2.38 -37.63 7.57
CA PHE A 100 1.84 -38.49 6.50
C PHE A 100 0.34 -38.29 6.20
N ASP A 101 -0.45 -37.86 7.18
CA ASP A 101 -1.92 -37.74 7.07
C ASP A 101 -2.45 -36.30 6.87
N GLU A 102 -1.60 -35.34 6.53
CA GLU A 102 -2.03 -33.94 6.39
C GLU A 102 -2.64 -33.66 4.99
N ASN A 103 -3.98 -33.56 4.92
CA ASN A 103 -4.71 -33.25 3.68
C ASN A 103 -4.35 -31.85 3.13
N SER A 104 -3.90 -31.82 1.87
CA SER A 104 -3.32 -30.65 1.20
C SER A 104 -4.35 -29.76 0.49
N SER A 105 -5.44 -29.35 1.15
CA SER A 105 -6.54 -28.62 0.48
C SER A 105 -6.66 -27.13 0.82
N HIS A 106 -5.72 -26.53 1.55
CA HIS A 106 -5.80 -25.09 1.88
C HIS A 106 -4.45 -24.38 1.69
N LEU A 107 -4.01 -24.25 0.45
CA LEU A 107 -3.16 -23.11 0.07
C LEU A 107 -4.11 -21.98 -0.35
N PRO A 108 -4.01 -20.76 0.21
CA PRO A 108 -4.83 -19.64 -0.25
C PRO A 108 -4.51 -19.39 -1.74
N ILE A 109 -5.54 -19.46 -2.58
CA ILE A 109 -5.49 -19.30 -4.05
C ILE A 109 -4.67 -18.06 -4.50
N VAL A 110 -4.56 -17.05 -3.64
CA VAL A 110 -3.80 -15.82 -3.83
C VAL A 110 -2.30 -16.06 -4.08
N SER A 111 -1.70 -17.19 -3.64
CA SER A 111 -0.29 -17.48 -3.92
C SER A 111 0.02 -17.89 -5.36
N GLN A 112 -1.01 -18.06 -6.21
CA GLN A 112 -0.83 -18.47 -7.61
C GLN A 112 -0.52 -17.32 -8.58
N TYR A 113 -0.74 -16.06 -8.18
CA TYR A 113 -0.51 -14.88 -9.04
C TYR A 113 0.39 -13.86 -8.32
N PRO A 114 1.69 -13.81 -8.62
CA PRO A 114 2.65 -12.94 -7.95
C PRO A 114 2.27 -11.45 -7.96
N GLU A 115 1.71 -10.95 -9.07
CA GLU A 115 1.22 -9.57 -9.20
C GLU A 115 0.05 -9.28 -8.26
N GLU A 116 -0.97 -10.14 -8.22
CA GLU A 116 -2.14 -9.97 -7.35
C GLU A 116 -1.75 -10.13 -5.87
N SER A 117 -0.82 -11.04 -5.57
CA SER A 117 -0.23 -11.15 -4.24
C SER A 117 0.46 -9.87 -3.83
N PHE A 118 1.25 -9.25 -4.71
CA PHE A 118 1.88 -7.96 -4.44
C PHE A 118 0.86 -6.83 -4.29
N ARG A 119 -0.18 -6.80 -5.13
CA ARG A 119 -1.29 -5.84 -5.01
C ARG A 119 -1.94 -5.91 -3.62
N ILE A 120 -2.29 -7.10 -3.16
CA ILE A 120 -2.99 -7.28 -1.88
C ILE A 120 -2.05 -7.08 -0.70
N ASN A 121 -0.91 -7.77 -0.69
CA ASN A 121 -0.03 -7.84 0.48
C ASN A 121 0.88 -6.61 0.63
N TYR A 122 1.10 -5.85 -0.44
CA TYR A 122 1.91 -4.64 -0.41
C TYR A 122 1.08 -3.38 -0.70
N PHE A 123 0.53 -3.23 -1.91
CA PHE A 123 -0.12 -1.98 -2.29
C PHE A 123 -1.33 -1.64 -1.41
N LEU A 124 -2.29 -2.56 -1.25
CA LEU A 124 -3.46 -2.35 -0.39
C LEU A 124 -3.05 -2.24 1.08
N TYR A 125 -2.10 -3.05 1.54
CA TYR A 125 -1.60 -2.97 2.91
C TYR A 125 -0.98 -1.60 3.23
N ILE A 126 -0.12 -1.08 2.35
CA ILE A 126 0.47 0.26 2.48
C ILE A 126 -0.62 1.32 2.45
N TYR A 127 -1.54 1.24 1.48
CA TYR A 127 -2.65 2.18 1.38
C TYR A 127 -3.48 2.24 2.67
N GLU A 128 -3.88 1.09 3.21
CA GLU A 128 -4.63 1.03 4.47
C GLU A 128 -3.77 1.50 5.65
N SER A 129 -2.53 1.06 5.79
CA SER A 129 -1.69 1.48 6.92
C SER A 129 -1.42 2.99 6.94
N VAL A 130 -1.25 3.62 5.77
CA VAL A 130 -0.96 5.05 5.66
C VAL A 130 -2.23 5.88 5.70
N PHE A 131 -3.33 5.46 5.07
CA PHE A 131 -4.50 6.31 4.87
C PHE A 131 -5.77 5.85 5.57
N CYS A 132 -5.82 4.67 6.18
CA CYS A 132 -7.04 4.17 6.84
C CYS A 132 -7.53 5.15 7.91
N PHE A 133 -6.65 5.92 8.57
CA PHE A 133 -7.05 6.95 9.52
C PHE A 133 -7.88 8.09 8.89
N LEU A 134 -7.62 8.43 7.63
CA LEU A 134 -8.35 9.46 6.89
C LEU A 134 -9.80 9.01 6.61
N PHE A 135 -9.99 7.73 6.29
CA PHE A 135 -11.30 7.17 5.93
C PHE A 135 -12.09 6.70 7.15
N THR A 136 -11.39 6.24 8.18
CA THR A 136 -12.00 5.87 9.47
C THR A 136 -12.59 7.10 10.17
N SER A 137 -12.01 8.29 10.02
CA SER A 137 -12.60 9.52 10.57
C SER A 137 -14.03 9.76 10.07
N ASN A 138 -14.30 9.56 8.77
CA ASN A 138 -15.65 9.69 8.22
C ASN A 138 -16.61 8.63 8.78
N LYS A 139 -16.13 7.39 8.96
CA LYS A 139 -16.90 6.29 9.55
C LYS A 139 -17.19 6.53 11.04
N LEU A 140 -16.21 7.03 11.80
CA LEU A 140 -16.34 7.46 13.20
C LEU A 140 -17.32 8.62 13.34
N ARG A 141 -17.32 9.55 12.39
CA ARG A 141 -18.25 10.70 12.38
C ARG A 141 -19.69 10.30 12.01
N SER A 142 -19.88 9.16 11.35
CA SER A 142 -21.19 8.58 11.05
C SER A 142 -21.72 7.63 12.12
N LEU A 143 -20.90 7.28 13.12
CA LEU A 143 -21.32 6.41 14.21
C LEU A 143 -22.18 7.21 15.19
N ASP A 144 -23.43 6.78 15.36
CA ASP A 144 -24.33 7.31 16.39
C ASP A 144 -23.71 7.11 17.79
N ASP A 145 -23.98 8.02 18.72
CA ASP A 145 -23.42 8.01 20.09
C ASP A 145 -23.65 6.66 20.78
N LYS A 146 -24.77 5.99 20.47
CA LYS A 146 -25.13 4.67 20.99
C LYS A 146 -24.20 3.56 20.49
N MET A 147 -23.77 3.63 19.23
CA MET A 147 -22.84 2.66 18.64
C MET A 147 -21.42 2.89 19.16
N LEU A 148 -21.01 4.15 19.29
CA LEU A 148 -19.70 4.51 19.83
C LEU A 148 -19.55 4.02 21.28
N LYS A 149 -20.60 4.22 22.10
CA LYS A 149 -20.64 3.73 23.48
C LYS A 149 -20.59 2.21 23.56
N SER A 150 -21.27 1.49 22.66
CA SER A 150 -21.19 0.02 22.60
C SER A 150 -19.79 -0.49 22.24
N SER A 151 -19.09 0.19 21.33
CA SER A 151 -17.71 -0.17 20.99
C SER A 151 -16.72 0.07 22.12
N CYS A 152 -16.87 1.16 22.89
CA CYS A 152 -16.05 1.42 24.08
C CYS A 152 -16.27 0.35 25.17
N ILE A 153 -17.52 -0.05 25.42
CA ILE A 153 -17.83 -1.10 26.40
C ILE A 153 -17.18 -2.43 25.99
N ASN A 154 -17.22 -2.79 24.71
CA ASN A 154 -16.60 -4.04 24.24
C ASN A 154 -15.07 -4.05 24.39
N LEU A 155 -14.42 -2.89 24.24
CA LEU A 155 -12.98 -2.73 24.45
C LEU A 155 -12.62 -2.85 25.94
N GLU A 156 -13.43 -2.25 26.83
CA GLU A 156 -13.26 -2.37 28.28
C GLU A 156 -13.46 -3.80 28.80
N THR A 157 -14.33 -4.59 28.18
CA THR A 157 -14.55 -6.00 28.57
C THR A 157 -13.52 -6.97 28.00
N THR A 158 -12.68 -6.52 27.07
CA THR A 158 -11.63 -7.35 26.43
C THR A 158 -10.24 -7.07 27.03
N LEU A 159 -10.11 -6.02 27.84
CA LEU A 159 -8.96 -5.70 28.70
C LEU A 159 -9.11 -6.37 30.08
#